data_AF-A0A746WMY2-F1
#
_entry.id   AF-A0A746WMY2-F1
#
_cell.length_a   1.000
_cell.length_b   1.000
_cell.length_c   1.000
_cell.angle_alpha   90.00
_cell.angle_beta   90.00
_cell.angle_gamma   90.00
#
_symmetry.space_group_name_H-M   'P 1'
#
loop_
_entity.id
_entity.type
_entity.pdbx_description
1 polymer ?
#
loop_
_entity_poly.entity_id
_entity_poly.type
_entity_poly.pdbx_seq_one_letter_code
_entity_poly.pdbx_strand_id
1 'polypeptide(L)'
;TLISGGTLVASNVEALGSGDVTNDAVLELNTGGDFTNAISGSGQVVKSGDETLTLSGANSYTGGTLISGGTLIASNVEALGTGDVTDNAVLELNTGGDFDNAISGSGQVEKSGDETLTLSGANSYTGGTLISSGTLVANDVNALGTGDVTDNAVLELNTGGTFDNAISGSGQVVKSGDETLTLSGSNTYTGGTTIN
;
A
#
# COMPACT_ATOMS: atom_id res chain seq x y z
N THR A 1 3.30 23.44 10.28
CA THR A 1 2.72 23.04 11.58
C THR A 1 3.71 22.20 12.36
N LEU A 2 3.86 22.39 13.68
CA LEU A 2 4.68 21.54 14.54
C LEU A 2 3.80 20.81 15.56
N ILE A 3 3.92 19.49 15.63
CA ILE A 3 3.22 18.62 16.59
C ILE A 3 4.28 17.95 17.45
N SER A 4 4.60 18.54 18.61
CA SER A 4 5.66 18.04 19.51
C SER A 4 5.16 17.11 20.63
N GLY A 5 3.84 16.90 20.71
CA GLY A 5 3.21 16.06 21.73
C GLY A 5 1.70 15.94 21.52
N GLY A 6 1.11 14.87 22.07
CA GLY A 6 -0.33 14.60 21.97
C GLY A 6 -0.80 14.24 20.56
N THR A 7 -2.10 14.42 20.32
CA THR A 7 -2.76 14.18 19.02
C THR A 7 -3.31 15.48 18.47
N LEU A 8 -2.95 15.80 17.23
CA LEU A 8 -3.61 16.83 16.44
C LEU A 8 -4.56 16.17 15.43
N VAL A 9 -5.84 16.56 15.44
CA VAL A 9 -6.84 16.05 14.49
C VAL A 9 -7.11 17.10 13.42
N ALA A 10 -6.89 16.74 12.15
CA ALA A 10 -7.30 17.52 10.99
C ALA A 10 -8.61 16.94 10.44
N SER A 11 -9.70 17.71 10.55
CA SER A 11 -11.04 17.30 10.09
C SER A 11 -11.40 17.78 8.68
N ASN A 12 -10.43 18.37 7.97
CA ASN A 12 -10.45 18.68 6.55
C ASN A 12 -9.00 18.87 6.06
N VAL A 13 -8.75 18.72 4.76
CA VAL A 13 -7.39 18.80 4.19
C VAL A 13 -6.76 20.19 4.29
N GLU A 14 -7.57 21.25 4.44
CA GLU A 14 -7.10 22.63 4.55
C GLU A 14 -6.78 23.05 6.00
N ALA A 15 -7.12 22.20 6.99
CA ALA A 15 -7.07 22.54 8.41
C ALA A 15 -5.66 22.91 8.90
N LEU A 16 -4.62 22.44 8.19
CA LEU A 16 -3.22 22.69 8.53
C LEU A 16 -2.55 23.74 7.63
N GLY A 17 -3.32 24.40 6.76
CA GLY A 17 -2.80 25.32 5.75
C GLY A 17 -1.98 24.59 4.68
N SER A 18 -1.15 25.34 3.93
CA SER A 18 -0.34 24.79 2.82
C SER A 18 1.14 24.58 3.17
N GLY A 19 1.53 24.76 4.43
CA GLY A 19 2.93 24.63 4.87
C GLY A 19 3.24 23.25 5.43
N ASP A 20 4.52 22.89 5.42
CA ASP A 20 5.00 21.58 5.90
C ASP A 20 4.58 21.29 7.35
N VAL A 21 4.40 20.01 7.64
CA VAL A 21 4.09 19.48 8.97
C VAL A 21 5.31 18.76 9.52
N THR A 22 5.79 19.18 10.68
CA THR A 22 6.74 18.41 11.50
C THR A 22 5.93 17.71 12.58
N ASN A 23 5.80 16.40 12.46
CA ASN A 23 5.05 15.54 13.36
C ASN A 23 6.01 14.67 14.19
N ASP A 24 6.14 14.98 15.47
CA ASP A 24 6.91 14.21 16.45
C ASP A 24 6.00 13.51 17.50
N ALA A 25 4.69 13.46 17.24
CA ALA A 25 3.73 12.76 18.09
C ALA A 25 2.66 12.04 17.24
N VAL A 26 1.39 12.47 17.26
CA VAL A 26 0.33 11.88 16.44
C VAL A 26 -0.38 12.95 15.62
N LEU A 27 -0.41 12.74 14.30
CA LEU A 27 -1.25 13.47 13.38
C LEU A 27 -2.40 12.56 12.92
N GLU A 28 -3.62 12.90 13.31
CA GLU A 28 -4.83 12.20 12.86
C GLU A 28 -5.49 12.99 11.72
N LEU A 29 -5.59 12.37 10.55
CA LEU A 29 -6.28 12.88 9.37
C LEU A 29 -7.66 12.22 9.31
N ASN A 30 -8.66 12.92 9.83
CA ASN A 30 -10.07 12.48 9.86
C ASN A 30 -10.88 13.22 8.79
N THR A 31 -10.55 12.96 7.53
CA THR A 31 -11.10 13.66 6.35
C THR A 31 -10.88 12.84 5.09
N GLY A 32 -11.64 13.14 4.04
CA GLY A 32 -11.28 12.85 2.65
C GLY A 32 -10.68 14.05 1.91
N GLY A 33 -10.32 13.84 0.64
CA GLY A 33 -9.74 14.84 -0.26
C GLY A 33 -8.23 14.68 -0.48
N ASP A 34 -7.57 15.71 -1.01
CA ASP A 34 -6.14 15.67 -1.31
C ASP A 34 -5.33 16.43 -0.25
N PHE A 35 -4.48 15.73 0.48
CA PHE A 35 -3.55 16.32 1.44
C PHE A 35 -2.14 16.36 0.84
N THR A 36 -1.70 17.57 0.47
CA THR A 36 -0.50 17.79 -0.34
C THR A 36 0.72 18.23 0.48
N ASN A 37 0.54 18.56 1.76
CA ASN A 37 1.63 19.06 2.61
C ASN A 37 2.65 17.94 2.83
N ALA A 38 3.94 18.30 2.83
CA ALA A 38 4.99 17.40 3.27
C ALA A 38 4.93 17.21 4.80
N ILE A 39 5.00 15.96 5.24
CA ILE A 39 5.01 15.53 6.62
C ILE A 39 6.40 14.94 6.91
N SER A 40 7.02 15.41 7.98
CA SER A 40 8.34 14.98 8.47
C SER A 40 8.26 14.64 9.96
N GLY A 41 9.33 14.06 10.51
CA GLY A 41 9.46 13.83 11.96
C GLY A 41 9.26 12.37 12.37
N SER A 42 9.25 12.14 13.67
CA SER A 42 9.23 10.78 14.26
C SER A 42 7.85 10.26 14.63
N GLY A 43 6.82 11.08 14.47
CA GLY A 43 5.45 10.79 14.86
C GLY A 43 4.70 9.87 13.90
N GLN A 44 3.60 9.31 14.40
CA GLN A 44 2.67 8.49 13.64
C GLN A 44 1.66 9.35 12.88
N VAL A 45 1.34 8.95 11.65
CA VAL A 45 0.18 9.45 10.91
C VAL A 45 -0.97 8.45 11.05
N VAL A 46 -2.16 8.93 11.39
CA VAL A 46 -3.37 8.10 11.50
C VAL A 46 -4.38 8.59 10.47
N LYS A 47 -4.77 7.74 9.53
CA LYS A 47 -5.97 7.95 8.72
C LYS A 47 -7.16 7.39 9.48
N SER A 48 -8.05 8.28 9.91
CA SER A 48 -9.35 7.94 10.48
C SER A 48 -10.47 8.53 9.62
N GLY A 49 -11.70 8.07 9.81
CA GLY A 49 -12.85 8.47 9.00
C GLY A 49 -13.06 7.62 7.75
N ASP A 50 -14.29 7.59 7.26
CA ASP A 50 -14.75 6.64 6.25
C ASP A 50 -14.48 7.07 4.80
N GLU A 51 -14.06 8.33 4.61
CA GLU A 51 -13.81 8.91 3.30
C GLU A 51 -12.44 8.52 2.72
N THR A 52 -12.29 8.72 1.41
CA THR A 52 -11.03 8.56 0.67
C THR A 52 -10.13 9.78 0.86
N LEU A 53 -8.90 9.57 1.34
CA LEU A 53 -7.87 10.59 1.47
C LEU A 53 -6.68 10.25 0.55
N THR A 54 -6.27 11.19 -0.28
CA THR A 54 -5.02 11.10 -1.05
C THR A 54 -3.89 11.78 -0.29
N LEU A 55 -2.81 11.05 -0.03
CA LEU A 55 -1.53 11.63 0.35
C LEU A 55 -0.64 11.74 -0.89
N SER A 56 -0.26 12.96 -1.23
CA SER A 56 0.59 13.27 -2.39
C SER A 56 1.84 14.06 -2.06
N GLY A 57 1.98 14.54 -0.83
CA GLY A 57 3.21 15.16 -0.35
C GLY A 57 4.39 14.19 -0.35
N ALA A 58 5.59 14.69 -0.63
CA ALA A 58 6.82 13.92 -0.46
C ALA A 58 7.14 13.83 1.04
N ASN A 59 6.73 12.72 1.66
CA ASN A 59 6.77 12.58 3.10
C ASN A 59 8.06 11.89 3.56
N SER A 60 8.53 12.25 4.75
CA SER A 60 9.77 11.74 5.36
C SER A 60 9.60 11.36 6.83
N TYR A 61 8.35 11.24 7.30
CA TYR A 61 8.10 10.79 8.65
C TYR A 61 8.44 9.30 8.82
N THR A 62 8.87 8.94 10.02
CA THR A 62 9.40 7.60 10.32
C THR A 62 8.54 6.81 11.31
N GLY A 63 7.58 7.45 11.97
CA GLY A 63 6.74 6.83 12.99
C GLY A 63 5.66 5.87 12.47
N GLY A 64 5.54 5.74 11.15
CA GLY A 64 4.60 4.84 10.48
C GLY A 64 3.20 5.42 10.30
N THR A 65 2.37 4.62 9.63
CA THR A 65 1.00 4.98 9.24
C THR A 65 0.01 3.97 9.75
N LEU A 66 -1.04 4.42 10.44
CA LEU A 66 -2.19 3.59 10.81
C LEU A 66 -3.39 3.99 9.95
N ILE A 67 -3.94 3.03 9.22
CA ILE A 67 -5.20 3.19 8.47
C ILE A 67 -6.29 2.46 9.25
N SER A 68 -7.19 3.24 9.85
CA SER A 68 -8.25 2.71 10.72
C SER A 68 -9.64 2.72 10.06
N GLY A 69 -9.81 3.45 8.96
CA GLY A 69 -11.07 3.57 8.23
C GLY A 69 -10.91 4.25 6.88
N GLY A 70 -11.90 4.04 6.01
CA GLY A 70 -11.94 4.57 4.65
C GLY A 70 -10.82 4.04 3.76
N THR A 71 -10.45 4.83 2.76
CA THR A 71 -9.34 4.54 1.84
C THR A 71 -8.23 5.57 2.01
N LEU A 72 -7.00 5.11 2.11
CA LEU A 72 -5.81 5.95 1.98
C LEU A 72 -5.16 5.69 0.62
N ILE A 73 -5.12 6.71 -0.24
CA ILE A 73 -4.41 6.66 -1.52
C ILE A 73 -3.00 7.23 -1.33
N ALA A 74 -1.98 6.43 -1.61
CA ALA A 74 -0.61 6.88 -1.76
C ALA A 74 -0.32 7.14 -3.25
N SER A 75 -0.12 8.41 -3.63
CA SER A 75 0.05 8.79 -5.05
C SER A 75 1.52 8.78 -5.52
N ASN A 76 2.46 8.46 -4.62
CA ASN A 76 3.88 8.26 -4.88
C ASN A 76 4.46 7.33 -3.80
N VAL A 77 5.62 6.71 -4.04
CA VAL A 77 6.25 5.78 -3.09
C VAL A 77 6.69 6.47 -1.79
N GLU A 78 7.02 7.76 -1.84
CA GLU A 78 7.37 8.54 -0.64
C GLU A 78 6.14 9.07 0.13
N ALA A 79 4.92 8.86 -0.38
CA ALA A 79 3.72 9.44 0.22
C ALA A 79 3.45 8.93 1.64
N LEU A 80 3.97 7.77 2.01
CA LEU A 80 3.79 7.19 3.35
C LEU A 80 5.04 7.28 4.24
N GLY A 81 6.03 8.09 3.84
CA GLY A 81 7.29 8.18 4.57
C GLY A 81 8.03 6.85 4.57
N THR A 82 8.84 6.59 5.60
CA THR A 82 9.67 5.38 5.68
C THR A 82 9.27 4.44 6.81
N GLY A 83 8.21 4.75 7.55
CA GLY A 83 7.72 3.90 8.63
C GLY A 83 6.71 2.86 8.14
N ASP A 84 6.56 1.76 8.86
CA ASP A 84 5.64 0.68 8.50
C ASP A 84 4.17 1.15 8.46
N VAL A 85 3.37 0.42 7.68
CA VAL A 85 1.93 0.65 7.54
C VAL A 85 1.16 -0.45 8.28
N THR A 86 0.29 -0.04 9.20
CA THR A 86 -0.76 -0.91 9.75
C THR A 86 -2.07 -0.56 9.06
N ASP A 87 -2.48 -1.39 8.11
CA ASP A 87 -3.72 -1.23 7.35
C ASP A 87 -4.83 -2.12 7.93
N ASN A 88 -5.90 -1.50 8.42
CA ASN A 88 -7.11 -2.18 8.87
C ASN A 88 -8.34 -1.78 8.02
N ALA A 89 -8.13 -1.09 6.90
CA ALA A 89 -9.20 -0.68 5.99
C ALA A 89 -8.76 -0.92 4.53
N VAL A 90 -8.51 0.13 3.75
CA VAL A 90 -7.97 0.03 2.39
C VAL A 90 -6.77 0.96 2.21
N LEU A 91 -5.64 0.37 1.81
CA LEU A 91 -4.49 1.08 1.28
C LEU A 91 -4.47 0.96 -0.25
N GLU A 92 -4.65 2.08 -0.95
CA GLU A 92 -4.53 2.14 -2.41
C GLU A 92 -3.17 2.74 -2.81
N LEU A 93 -2.36 1.97 -3.52
CA LEU A 93 -1.06 2.33 -4.06
C LEU A 93 -1.23 2.75 -5.53
N ASN A 94 -1.43 4.04 -5.75
CA ASN A 94 -1.55 4.64 -7.07
C ASN A 94 -0.19 5.23 -7.50
N THR A 95 0.80 4.35 -7.66
CA THR A 95 2.18 4.71 -7.98
C THR A 95 2.95 3.55 -8.63
N GLY A 96 4.17 3.81 -9.08
CA GLY A 96 5.16 2.82 -9.50
C GLY A 96 6.49 2.99 -8.76
N GLY A 97 7.43 2.08 -8.98
CA GLY A 97 8.71 2.02 -8.27
C GLY A 97 8.74 0.92 -7.21
N ASP A 98 9.60 1.09 -6.20
CA ASP A 98 9.72 0.14 -5.09
C ASP A 98 9.06 0.70 -3.84
N PHE A 99 8.16 -0.06 -3.24
CA PHE A 99 7.51 0.28 -1.98
C PHE A 99 8.06 -0.63 -0.87
N ASP A 100 8.94 -0.05 -0.05
CA ASP A 100 9.77 -0.76 0.92
C ASP A 100 9.12 -0.92 2.30
N ASN A 101 8.11 -0.11 2.62
CA ASN A 101 7.46 -0.12 3.92
C ASN A 101 6.76 -1.47 4.14
N ALA A 102 6.92 -2.07 5.33
CA ALA A 102 6.17 -3.27 5.65
C ALA A 102 4.69 -2.92 5.87
N ILE A 103 3.80 -3.71 5.29
CA ILE A 103 2.35 -3.58 5.44
C ILE A 103 1.84 -4.74 6.29
N SER A 104 1.07 -4.42 7.31
CA SER A 104 0.45 -5.39 8.23
C SER A 104 -1.02 -5.04 8.47
N GLY A 105 -1.76 -5.91 9.15
CA GLY A 105 -3.15 -5.67 9.55
C GLY A 105 -4.18 -6.41 8.69
N SER A 106 -5.46 -6.14 8.94
CA SER A 106 -6.57 -6.87 8.31
C SER A 106 -7.10 -6.24 7.02
N GLY A 107 -6.56 -5.09 6.62
CA GLY A 107 -7.01 -4.32 5.46
C GLY A 107 -6.58 -4.90 4.12
N GLN A 108 -7.16 -4.33 3.07
CA GLN A 108 -6.90 -4.67 1.68
C GLN A 108 -5.89 -3.71 1.08
N VAL A 109 -4.89 -4.26 0.40
CA VAL A 109 -3.99 -3.48 -0.47
C VAL A 109 -4.56 -3.46 -1.89
N GLU A 110 -4.72 -2.28 -2.47
CA GLU A 110 -5.08 -2.09 -3.88
C GLU A 110 -3.91 -1.49 -4.65
N LYS A 111 -3.58 -2.04 -5.82
CA LYS A 111 -2.66 -1.47 -6.80
C LYS A 111 -3.47 -0.95 -7.99
N SER A 112 -3.57 0.36 -8.14
CA SER A 112 -4.40 1.04 -9.14
C SER A 112 -3.64 1.92 -10.13
N GLY A 113 -2.37 2.25 -9.87
CA GLY A 113 -1.55 3.04 -10.80
C GLY A 113 -1.19 2.26 -12.08
N ASP A 114 -0.95 2.94 -13.19
CA ASP A 114 -0.63 2.27 -14.48
C ASP A 114 0.82 1.73 -14.55
N GLU A 115 1.70 2.22 -13.68
CA GLU A 115 3.11 1.86 -13.65
C GLU A 115 3.36 0.50 -12.97
N THR A 116 4.60 0.01 -13.08
CA THR A 116 5.06 -1.17 -12.34
C THR A 116 5.39 -0.77 -10.91
N LEU A 117 4.82 -1.49 -9.94
CA LEU A 117 5.13 -1.35 -8.51
C LEU A 117 5.69 -2.67 -7.97
N THR A 118 6.84 -2.61 -7.32
CA THR A 118 7.38 -3.71 -6.52
C THR A 118 6.96 -3.54 -5.07
N LEU A 119 6.33 -4.56 -4.48
CA LEU A 119 6.16 -4.64 -3.02
C LEU A 119 7.36 -5.37 -2.42
N SER A 120 8.27 -4.62 -1.80
CA SER A 120 9.54 -5.12 -1.25
C SER A 120 9.54 -5.27 0.27
N GLY A 121 8.58 -4.63 0.96
CA GLY A 121 8.42 -4.73 2.41
C GLY A 121 8.11 -6.15 2.90
N ALA A 122 8.44 -6.43 4.17
CA ALA A 122 8.12 -7.69 4.84
C ALA A 122 6.63 -7.73 5.23
N ASN A 123 5.78 -7.96 4.23
CA ASN A 123 4.33 -7.81 4.37
C ASN A 123 3.68 -8.99 5.12
N SER A 124 2.68 -8.67 5.95
CA SER A 124 1.93 -9.62 6.78
C SER A 124 0.42 -9.32 6.85
N TYR A 125 -0.07 -8.46 5.97
CA TYR A 125 -1.50 -8.14 5.91
C TYR A 125 -2.33 -9.34 5.44
N THR A 126 -3.59 -9.38 5.87
CA THR A 126 -4.46 -10.55 5.67
C THR A 126 -5.70 -10.27 4.83
N GLY A 127 -6.01 -9.00 4.53
CA GLY A 127 -7.24 -8.64 3.80
C GLY A 127 -7.20 -8.91 2.30
N GLY A 128 -6.02 -9.25 1.77
CA GLY A 128 -5.80 -9.58 0.36
C GLY A 128 -5.33 -8.41 -0.48
N THR A 129 -5.06 -8.70 -1.75
CA THR A 129 -4.52 -7.75 -2.71
C THR A 129 -5.44 -7.65 -3.92
N LEU A 130 -5.81 -6.43 -4.30
CA LEU A 130 -6.48 -6.15 -5.57
C LEU A 130 -5.51 -5.46 -6.52
N ILE A 131 -5.38 -5.97 -7.74
CA ILE A 131 -4.60 -5.34 -8.80
C ILE A 131 -5.60 -4.86 -9.84
N SER A 132 -5.91 -3.57 -9.84
CA SER A 132 -6.89 -2.96 -10.74
C SER A 132 -6.26 -2.36 -11.99
N SER A 133 -4.99 -1.91 -11.94
CA SER A 133 -4.22 -1.47 -13.11
C SER A 133 -2.70 -1.70 -12.96
N GLY A 134 -1.99 -1.57 -14.08
CA GLY A 134 -0.54 -1.68 -14.19
C GLY A 134 -0.01 -3.08 -13.84
N THR A 135 1.22 -3.12 -13.35
CA THR A 135 1.90 -4.36 -12.92
C THR A 135 2.22 -4.28 -11.44
N LEU A 136 1.89 -5.33 -10.69
CA LEU A 136 2.40 -5.56 -9.34
C LEU A 136 3.44 -6.66 -9.37
N VAL A 137 4.64 -6.38 -8.88
CA VAL A 137 5.77 -7.32 -8.80
C VAL A 137 5.94 -7.80 -7.36
N ALA A 138 6.00 -9.12 -7.20
CA ALA A 138 6.38 -9.80 -5.96
C ALA A 138 7.70 -10.56 -6.17
N ASN A 139 8.75 -10.13 -5.47
CA ASN A 139 10.07 -10.76 -5.51
C ASN A 139 10.26 -11.87 -4.45
N ASP A 140 9.28 -12.07 -3.57
CA ASP A 140 9.20 -13.16 -2.59
C ASP A 140 7.78 -13.72 -2.57
N VAL A 141 7.62 -15.02 -2.33
CA VAL A 141 6.29 -15.66 -2.28
C VAL A 141 5.40 -15.13 -1.15
N ASN A 142 5.99 -14.50 -0.12
CA ASN A 142 5.28 -13.88 0.99
C ASN A 142 5.15 -12.36 0.85
N ALA A 143 5.60 -11.77 -0.28
CA ALA A 143 5.57 -10.32 -0.47
C ALA A 143 4.16 -9.73 -0.47
N LEU A 144 3.11 -10.53 -0.69
CA LEU A 144 1.71 -10.10 -0.74
C LEU A 144 0.90 -10.48 0.51
N GLY A 145 1.57 -10.73 1.64
CA GLY A 145 0.91 -11.17 2.86
C GLY A 145 0.21 -12.52 2.68
N THR A 146 -0.85 -12.79 3.45
CA THR A 146 -1.53 -14.10 3.47
C THR A 146 -2.94 -14.08 2.87
N GLY A 147 -3.42 -12.92 2.42
CA GLY A 147 -4.74 -12.80 1.80
C GLY A 147 -4.72 -13.11 0.31
N ASP A 148 -5.86 -13.50 -0.26
CA ASP A 148 -5.95 -13.85 -1.67
C ASP A 148 -5.71 -12.65 -2.60
N VAL A 149 -5.32 -12.93 -3.84
CA VAL A 149 -5.09 -11.92 -4.88
C VAL A 149 -6.25 -11.91 -5.88
N THR A 150 -6.87 -10.74 -6.05
CA THR A 150 -7.75 -10.45 -7.18
C THR A 150 -6.96 -9.68 -8.22
N ASP A 151 -6.50 -10.38 -9.26
CA ASP A 151 -5.72 -9.80 -10.35
C ASP A 151 -6.64 -9.46 -11.54
N ASN A 152 -6.82 -8.18 -11.82
CA ASN A 152 -7.52 -7.68 -13.00
C ASN A 152 -6.58 -6.99 -14.00
N ALA A 153 -5.27 -7.00 -13.76
CA ALA A 153 -4.26 -6.41 -14.62
C ALA A 153 -3.08 -7.38 -14.81
N VAL A 154 -1.93 -7.12 -14.18
CA VAL A 154 -0.76 -8.00 -14.23
C VAL A 154 -0.19 -8.24 -12.84
N LEU A 155 -0.15 -9.51 -12.43
CA LEU A 155 0.65 -9.98 -11.31
C LEU A 155 1.94 -10.62 -11.83
N GLU A 156 3.10 -10.03 -11.51
CA GLU A 156 4.41 -10.62 -11.79
C GLU A 156 5.02 -11.25 -10.53
N LEU A 157 5.27 -12.56 -10.60
CA LEU A 157 5.92 -13.37 -9.58
C LEU A 157 7.37 -13.62 -10.01
N ASN A 158 8.27 -12.75 -9.57
CA ASN A 158 9.71 -12.83 -9.83
C ASN A 158 10.43 -13.56 -8.68
N THR A 159 10.01 -14.80 -8.42
CA THR A 159 10.47 -15.55 -7.26
C THR A 159 10.38 -17.06 -7.49
N GLY A 160 11.06 -17.84 -6.65
CA GLY A 160 10.90 -19.29 -6.53
C GLY A 160 10.14 -19.68 -5.27
N GLY A 161 9.77 -20.96 -5.16
CA GLY A 161 9.10 -21.51 -3.98
C GLY A 161 7.63 -21.81 -4.19
N THR A 162 6.83 -21.71 -3.14
CA THR A 162 5.38 -21.97 -3.17
C THR A 162 4.62 -20.69 -2.85
N PHE A 163 3.81 -20.23 -3.78
CA PHE A 163 2.89 -19.12 -3.60
C PHE A 163 1.51 -19.68 -3.22
N ASP A 164 1.13 -19.47 -1.96
CA ASP A 164 -0.04 -20.11 -1.33
C ASP A 164 -1.35 -19.35 -1.56
N ASN A 165 -1.29 -18.04 -1.78
CA ASN A 165 -2.46 -17.18 -1.97
C ASN A 165 -3.23 -17.63 -3.23
N ALA A 166 -4.57 -17.69 -3.15
CA ALA A 166 -5.37 -17.96 -4.34
C ALA A 166 -5.38 -16.73 -5.25
N ILE A 167 -5.23 -16.95 -6.55
CA ILE A 167 -5.28 -15.90 -7.56
C ILE A 167 -6.60 -16.03 -8.33
N SER A 168 -7.36 -14.93 -8.42
CA SER A 168 -8.61 -14.81 -9.16
C SER A 168 -8.61 -13.57 -10.06
N GLY A 169 -9.67 -13.33 -10.82
CA GLY A 169 -9.83 -12.14 -11.67
C GLY A 169 -9.49 -12.35 -13.14
N SER A 170 -9.54 -11.27 -13.92
CA SER A 170 -9.35 -11.32 -15.39
C SER A 170 -7.91 -11.10 -15.86
N GLY A 171 -7.01 -10.77 -14.95
CA GLY A 171 -5.62 -10.39 -15.20
C GLY A 171 -4.70 -11.55 -15.60
N GLN A 172 -3.48 -11.17 -15.97
CA GLN A 172 -2.41 -12.05 -16.39
C GLN A 172 -1.42 -12.29 -15.25
N VAL A 173 -1.12 -13.56 -15.00
CA VAL A 173 0.02 -13.94 -14.15
C VAL A 173 1.27 -14.06 -15.01
N VAL A 174 2.35 -13.40 -14.60
CA VAL A 174 3.68 -13.53 -15.21
C VAL A 174 4.60 -14.23 -14.20
N LYS A 175 5.18 -15.36 -14.58
CA LYS A 175 6.32 -15.95 -13.86
C LYS A 175 7.59 -15.46 -14.53
N SER A 176 8.43 -14.77 -13.78
CA SER A 176 9.79 -14.38 -14.18
C SER A 176 10.85 -14.97 -13.27
N GLY A 177 12.09 -15.01 -13.75
CA GLY A 177 13.23 -15.59 -13.04
C GLY A 177 13.35 -17.11 -13.21
N ASP A 178 14.53 -17.63 -12.92
CA ASP A 178 14.92 -19.01 -13.26
C ASP A 178 14.43 -20.07 -12.25
N GLU A 179 14.01 -19.64 -11.06
CA GLU A 179 13.62 -20.54 -9.99
C GLU A 179 12.25 -21.18 -10.24
N THR A 180 12.05 -22.40 -9.73
CA THR A 180 10.76 -23.08 -9.81
C THR A 180 9.75 -22.41 -8.88
N LEU A 181 8.61 -22.00 -9.43
CA LEU A 181 7.46 -21.52 -8.69
C LEU A 181 6.34 -22.55 -8.72
N THR A 182 5.75 -22.82 -7.55
CA THR A 182 4.54 -23.61 -7.38
C THR A 182 3.42 -22.68 -6.98
N LEU A 183 2.32 -22.67 -7.74
CA LEU A 183 1.07 -22.03 -7.31
C LEU A 183 0.21 -23.10 -6.62
N SER A 184 0.10 -23.06 -5.31
CA SER A 184 -0.66 -24.03 -4.50
C SER A 184 -2.07 -23.57 -4.16
N GLY A 185 -2.33 -22.26 -4.24
CA GLY A 185 -3.66 -21.68 -4.06
C GLY A 185 -4.70 -22.21 -5.06
N SER A 186 -5.99 -22.10 -4.70
CA SER A 186 -7.11 -22.50 -5.56
C SER A 186 -7.36 -21.45 -6.65
N ASN A 187 -6.49 -21.41 -7.65
CA ASN A 187 -6.48 -20.37 -8.67
C ASN A 187 -7.65 -20.46 -9.67
N THR A 188 -8.26 -19.31 -9.98
CA THR A 188 -9.43 -19.16 -10.87
C THR A 188 -9.30 -18.02 -11.89
N TYR A 189 -8.14 -17.35 -11.96
CA TYR A 189 -7.91 -16.25 -12.89
C TYR A 189 -8.03 -16.68 -14.36
N THR A 190 -8.46 -15.76 -15.23
CA THR A 190 -8.79 -16.08 -16.64
C THR A 190 -7.86 -15.48 -17.68
N GLY A 191 -6.97 -14.53 -17.34
CA GLY A 191 -6.07 -13.88 -18.30
C GLY A 191 -4.86 -14.72 -18.72
N GLY A 192 -4.71 -15.92 -18.14
CA GLY A 192 -3.66 -16.87 -18.48
C GLY A 192 -2.33 -16.61 -17.76
N THR A 193 -1.32 -17.42 -18.10
CA THR A 193 0.01 -17.35 -17.49
C THR A 193 1.09 -17.25 -18.55
N THR A 194 1.98 -16.28 -18.39
CA THR A 194 3.21 -16.14 -19.17
C THR A 194 4.40 -16.60 -18.34
N ILE A 195 5.34 -17.31 -18.95
CA ILE A 195 6.60 -17.74 -18.33
C ILE A 195 7.72 -17.08 -19.14
N ASN A 196 8.50 -16.22 -18.48
CA ASN A 196 9.63 -15.49 -19.07
C ASN A 196 10.97 -16.02 -18.57
#